data_AF-A0A2R5LE15-F1
#
_entry.id   AF-A0A2R5LE15-F1
#
_cell.length_a   1.000
_cell.length_b   1.000
_cell.length_c   1.000
_cell.angle_alpha   90.00
_cell.angle_beta   90.00
_cell.angle_gamma   90.00
#
_symmetry.space_group_name_H-M   'P 1'
#
loop_
_entity.id
_entity.type
_entity.pdbx_description
1 polymer ?
#
loop_
_entity_poly.entity_id
_entity_poly.type
_entity_poly.pdbx_seq_one_letter_code
_entity_poly.pdbx_strand_id
1 'polypeptide(L)' 'MTPLRFSLVCFLVLSAVVTATAFQLRSVHNTEHAYGCPGYRAMCRKHCVETFGFEGYCGGAHRNECKCRG' A
#
# COMPACT_ATOMS: atom_id res chain seq x y z
N MET A 1 -42.24 3.54 8.44
CA MET A 1 -40.78 3.37 8.59
C MET A 1 -40.13 3.72 7.26
N THR A 2 -39.32 4.77 7.21
CA THR A 2 -39.00 5.51 5.98
C THR A 2 -37.84 4.89 5.18
N PRO A 3 -38.03 4.53 3.90
CA PRO A 3 -37.03 3.87 3.05
C PRO A 3 -35.78 4.72 2.80
N LEU A 4 -35.87 6.05 2.98
CA LEU A 4 -34.74 6.98 2.90
C LEU A 4 -33.64 6.66 3.91
N ARG A 5 -33.99 6.23 5.12
CA ARG A 5 -32.99 5.94 6.17
C ARG A 5 -32.17 4.70 5.82
N PHE A 6 -32.79 3.72 5.18
CA PHE A 6 -32.15 2.48 4.77
C PHE A 6 -31.12 2.73 3.65
N SER A 7 -31.49 3.56 2.66
CA SER A 7 -30.57 3.95 1.58
C SER A 7 -29.36 4.71 2.13
N LEU A 8 -29.58 5.67 3.04
CA LEU A 8 -28.50 6.51 3.58
C LEU A 8 -27.49 5.68 4.39
N VAL A 9 -27.98 4.71 5.18
CA VAL A 9 -27.13 3.75 5.90
C VAL A 9 -26.33 2.88 4.93
N CYS A 10 -26.94 2.36 3.86
CA CYS A 10 -26.23 1.61 2.84
C CYS A 10 -25.10 2.43 2.17
N PHE A 11 -25.38 3.68 1.80
CA PHE A 11 -24.37 4.56 1.21
C PHE A 11 -23.20 4.84 2.14
N LEU A 12 -23.46 5.06 3.43
CA LEU A 12 -22.41 5.28 4.44
C LEU A 12 -21.53 4.04 4.62
N VAL A 13 -22.13 2.84 4.69
CA VAL A 13 -21.39 1.58 4.84
C VAL A 13 -20.55 1.31 3.59
N LEU A 14 -21.11 1.47 2.40
CA LEU A 14 -20.38 1.31 1.14
C LEU A 14 -19.20 2.28 1.04
N SER A 15 -19.41 3.55 1.39
CA SER A 15 -18.35 4.56 1.37
C SER A 15 -17.23 4.22 2.36
N ALA A 16 -17.56 3.77 3.56
CA ALA A 16 -16.59 3.33 4.56
C ALA A 16 -15.73 2.15 4.05
N VAL A 17 -16.35 1.16 3.42
CA VAL A 17 -15.66 0.00 2.84
C VAL A 17 -14.74 0.43 1.69
N VAL A 18 -15.19 1.32 0.81
CA VAL A 18 -14.35 1.85 -0.29
C VAL A 18 -13.17 2.64 0.27
N THR A 19 -13.37 3.47 1.31
CA THR A 19 -12.26 4.20 1.92
C THR A 19 -11.27 3.29 2.64
N ALA A 20 -11.74 2.24 3.32
CA ALA A 20 -10.88 1.29 4.01
C ALA A 20 -10.04 0.45 3.02
N THR A 21 -10.64 0.02 1.91
CA THR A 21 -9.94 -0.72 0.85
C THR A 21 -8.95 0.16 0.08
N ALA A 22 -9.30 1.42 -0.20
CA ALA A 22 -8.37 2.38 -0.79
C ALA A 22 -7.17 2.68 0.13
N PHE A 23 -7.38 2.68 1.46
CA PHE A 23 -6.30 2.86 2.42
C PHE A 23 -5.38 1.64 2.54
N GLN A 24 -5.94 0.42 2.42
CA GLN A 24 -5.14 -0.81 2.36
C GLN A 24 -4.26 -0.88 1.10
N LEU A 25 -4.70 -0.31 -0.02
CA LEU A 25 -3.87 -0.25 -1.24
C LEU A 25 -2.62 0.61 -1.02
N ARG A 26 -2.71 1.62 -0.13
CA ARG A 26 -1.60 2.52 0.20
C ARG A 26 -0.73 1.99 1.35
N SER A 27 -0.57 0.66 1.43
CA SER A 27 0.30 0.04 2.41
C SER A 27 1.75 0.10 1.92
N VAL A 28 2.52 1.04 2.47
CA VAL A 28 3.97 1.09 2.27
C VAL A 28 4.58 -0.05 3.08
N HIS A 29 5.02 -1.10 2.41
CA HIS A 29 5.57 -2.26 3.09
C HIS A 29 7.07 -2.05 3.31
N ASN A 30 7.47 -2.09 4.59
CA ASN A 30 8.85 -2.01 5.01
C ASN A 30 9.44 -3.42 4.94
N THR A 31 10.34 -3.66 3.99
CA THR A 31 10.93 -4.99 3.83
C THR A 31 12.01 -5.31 4.88
N GLU A 32 12.19 -4.45 5.90
CA GLU A 32 13.17 -4.51 7.02
C GLU A 32 14.65 -4.78 6.66
N HIS A 33 14.97 -5.03 5.39
CA HIS A 33 16.28 -5.35 4.89
C HIS A 33 16.65 -4.44 3.72
N ALA A 34 17.95 -4.18 3.63
CA ALA A 34 18.56 -3.51 2.49
C ALA A 34 18.57 -4.46 1.29
N TYR A 35 17.42 -4.62 0.62
CA TYR A 35 17.30 -5.37 -0.62
C TYR A 35 17.99 -4.61 -1.76
N GLY A 36 19.32 -4.60 -1.73
CA GLY A 36 20.17 -3.98 -2.71
C GLY A 36 20.38 -2.47 -2.53
N CYS A 37 19.62 -1.75 -1.72
CA CYS A 37 19.81 -0.30 -1.60
C CYS A 37 21.11 0.08 -0.84
N PRO A 38 21.88 1.09 -1.32
CA PRO A 38 21.64 1.94 -2.48
C PRO A 38 22.19 1.41 -3.83
N GLY A 39 23.06 0.39 -3.83
CA GLY A 39 23.85 -0.02 -5.01
C GLY A 39 23.13 -0.88 -6.06
N TYR A 40 22.10 -1.62 -5.66
CA TYR A 40 21.36 -2.60 -6.46
C TYR A 40 19.85 -2.31 -6.42
N ARG A 41 19.47 -1.08 -6.81
CA ARG A 41 18.07 -0.61 -6.81
C ARG A 41 17.12 -1.50 -7.63
N ALA A 42 17.63 -2.13 -8.68
CA ALA A 42 16.86 -3.06 -9.50
C ALA A 42 16.38 -4.28 -8.71
N MET A 43 17.15 -4.73 -7.71
CA MET A 43 16.78 -5.85 -6.85
C MET A 43 15.61 -5.47 -5.93
N CYS A 44 15.65 -4.27 -5.33
CA CYS A 44 14.53 -3.72 -4.55
C CYS A 44 13.25 -3.65 -5.39
N ARG A 45 13.32 -3.09 -6.60
CA ARG A 45 12.17 -2.99 -7.50
C ARG A 45 11.62 -4.37 -7.86
N LYS A 46 12.49 -5.31 -8.25
CA LYS A 46 12.09 -6.68 -8.62
C LYS A 46 11.41 -7.39 -7.44
N HIS A 47 11.99 -7.30 -6.25
CA HIS A 47 11.43 -7.90 -5.04
C HIS A 47 10.01 -7.36 -4.75
N CYS A 48 9.81 -6.05 -4.78
CA CYS A 48 8.50 -5.46 -4.50
C CYS A 48 7.44 -5.83 -5.55
N VAL A 49 7.82 -5.90 -6.83
CA VAL A 49 6.91 -6.29 -7.92
C VAL A 49 6.55 -7.77 -7.81
N GLU A 50 7.52 -8.66 -7.59
CA GLU A 50 7.28 -10.10 -7.52
C GLU A 50 6.56 -10.53 -6.24
N THR A 51 6.84 -9.88 -5.11
CA THR A 51 6.32 -10.28 -3.79
C THR A 51 4.97 -9.63 -3.50
N PHE A 52 4.79 -8.37 -3.89
CA PHE A 52 3.62 -7.58 -3.51
C PHE A 52 2.87 -6.97 -4.70
N GLY A 53 3.41 -7.04 -5.92
CA GLY A 53 2.85 -6.34 -7.08
C GLY A 53 3.02 -4.82 -7.02
N PHE A 54 3.97 -4.33 -6.21
CA PHE A 54 4.15 -2.90 -5.91
C PHE A 54 5.46 -2.35 -6.48
N GLU A 55 5.53 -1.03 -6.64
CA GLU A 55 6.76 -0.39 -7.07
C GLU A 55 7.75 -0.28 -5.90
N GLY A 56 8.95 -0.85 -6.08
CA GLY A 56 10.04 -0.76 -5.10
C GLY A 56 10.95 0.44 -5.33
N TYR A 57 11.28 1.17 -4.26
CA TYR A 57 12.22 2.30 -4.28
C TYR A 57 13.16 2.25 -3.08
N CYS A 58 14.37 2.78 -3.28
CA CYS A 58 15.35 2.96 -2.20
C CYS A 58 15.08 4.28 -1.48
N GLY A 59 14.86 4.21 -0.17
CA GLY A 59 14.54 5.36 0.66
C GLY A 59 13.81 4.96 1.94
N GLY A 60 13.81 5.83 2.93
CA GLY A 60 13.26 5.51 4.25
C GLY A 60 13.96 6.31 5.35
N ALA A 61 13.90 5.80 6.58
CA ALA A 61 14.63 6.41 7.70
C ALA A 61 16.15 6.22 7.54
N HIS A 62 16.57 5.09 6.96
CA HIS A 62 17.94 4.79 6.61
C HIS A 62 18.15 4.76 5.09
N ARG A 63 19.32 5.24 4.62
CA ARG A 63 19.70 5.31 3.19
C ARG A 63 19.73 3.95 2.47
N ASN A 64 19.72 2.86 3.23
CA ASN A 64 19.84 1.50 2.71
C ASN A 64 18.49 0.77 2.73
N GLU A 65 17.38 1.43 3.07
CA GLU A 65 16.07 0.80 3.08
C GLU A 65 15.51 0.63 1.67
N CYS A 66 14.93 -0.54 1.42
CA CYS A 66 14.02 -0.79 0.31
C CYS A 66 12.58 -0.65 0.82
N LYS A 67 11.72 0.05 0.08
CA LYS A 67 10.29 0.24 0.38
C LYS A 67 9.47 -0.15 -0.83
N CYS A 68 8.34 -0.80 -0.59
CA CYS A 68 7.36 -1.13 -1.62
C CYS A 68 6.15 -0.20 -1.49
N ARG A 69 5.69 0.40 -2.60
CA ARG A 69 4.50 1.25 -2.64
C ARG A 69 3.54 0.81 -3.75
N GLY A 70 2.30 0.52 -3.33
CA GLY A 70 1.12 0.32 -4.19
C GLY A 70 0.27 1.57 -4.31
#